data_AF-A0AAP0GDB3-F1
#
_entry.id   AF-A0AAP0GDB3-F1
#
_cell.length_a   1.000
_cell.length_b   1.000
_cell.length_c   1.000
_cell.angle_alpha   90.00
_cell.angle_beta   90.00
_cell.angle_gamma   90.00
#
_symmetry.space_group_name_H-M   'P 1'
#
loop_
_entity.id
_entity.type
_entity.pdbx_description
1 polymer ?
#
loop_
_entity_poly.entity_id
_entity_poly.type
_entity_poly.pdbx_seq_one_letter_code
_entity_poly.pdbx_strand_id
1 'polypeptide(L)'
;MDFESFEEIRLSADGSKSIPPPPPSSSSLRLCRICHEEEEQDTTTMETPCACSGTLKFAHRGCVQRWCDRKGSTICEICLKVRTLK
;
A
#
# COMPACT_ATOMS: atom_id res chain seq x y z
N MET A 1 19.35 -32.93 1.27
CA MET A 1 18.96 -32.63 -0.11
C MET A 1 17.63 -31.91 -0.04
N ASP A 2 17.83 -30.64 0.26
CA ASP A 2 17.08 -29.41 0.02
C ASP A 2 15.62 -29.48 -0.49
N PHE A 3 14.78 -28.82 0.30
CA PHE A 3 13.80 -27.80 -0.09
C PHE A 3 13.64 -27.53 -1.61
N GLU A 4 12.93 -28.40 -2.32
CA GLU A 4 12.21 -28.05 -3.56
C GLU A 4 10.87 -28.78 -3.57
N SER A 5 10.00 -28.34 -2.65
CA SER A 5 8.56 -28.50 -2.75
C SER A 5 8.01 -27.25 -3.42
N PHE A 6 8.15 -27.14 -4.74
CA PHE A 6 7.41 -26.14 -5.51
C PHE A 6 7.03 -26.74 -6.87
N GLU A 7 5.72 -26.75 -7.11
CA GLU A 7 5.04 -26.94 -8.40
C GLU A 7 4.93 -28.37 -8.98
N GLU A 8 3.98 -29.12 -8.39
CA GLU A 8 2.74 -29.52 -9.08
C GLU A 8 2.86 -30.21 -10.45
N ILE A 9 3.52 -31.37 -10.46
CA ILE A 9 3.28 -32.41 -11.46
C ILE A 9 1.85 -32.94 -11.28
N ARG A 10 0.86 -32.50 -12.08
CA ARG A 10 -0.20 -33.32 -12.70
C ARG A 10 -1.10 -32.45 -13.63
N LEU A 11 -0.74 -32.33 -14.89
CA LEU A 11 -1.74 -32.12 -15.95
C LEU A 11 -2.32 -33.48 -16.36
N SER A 12 -3.61 -33.71 -16.12
CA SER A 12 -4.43 -34.68 -16.86
C SER A 12 -5.91 -34.27 -16.79
N ALA A 13 -6.58 -34.45 -17.93
CA ALA A 13 -7.84 -33.85 -18.32
C ALA A 13 -9.08 -34.52 -17.70
N ASP A 14 -9.90 -33.75 -16.98
CA ASP A 14 -11.37 -33.81 -16.98
C ASP A 14 -11.96 -32.53 -16.35
N GLY A 15 -13.01 -31.99 -16.98
CA GLY A 15 -14.10 -31.24 -16.34
C GLY A 15 -13.81 -30.00 -15.48
N SER A 16 -14.05 -28.82 -16.05
CA SER A 16 -14.56 -27.62 -15.36
C SER A 16 -13.74 -27.06 -14.19
N LYS A 17 -12.47 -26.69 -14.42
CA LYS A 17 -11.80 -25.74 -13.52
C LYS A 17 -11.87 -24.37 -14.18
N SER A 18 -12.96 -23.64 -13.89
CA SER A 18 -13.04 -22.21 -14.13
C SER A 18 -11.81 -21.57 -13.49
N ILE A 19 -10.84 -21.23 -14.34
CA ILE A 19 -9.69 -20.41 -13.97
C ILE A 19 -10.31 -19.17 -13.32
N PRO A 20 -10.12 -18.94 -12.00
CA PRO A 20 -10.62 -17.71 -11.40
C PRO A 20 -10.03 -16.56 -12.22
N PRO A 21 -10.80 -15.49 -12.50
CA PRO A 21 -10.22 -14.33 -13.17
C PRO A 21 -8.92 -13.98 -12.43
N PRO A 22 -7.84 -13.61 -13.14
CA PRO A 22 -6.67 -13.08 -12.46
C PRO A 22 -7.17 -12.04 -11.44
N PRO A 23 -6.66 -12.03 -10.19
CA PRO A 23 -7.06 -11.01 -9.22
C PRO A 23 -7.01 -9.65 -9.93
N PRO A 24 -8.00 -8.76 -9.70
CA PRO A 24 -8.22 -7.56 -10.51
C PRO A 24 -6.89 -6.91 -10.85
N SER A 25 -6.55 -6.95 -12.14
CA SER A 25 -5.16 -6.96 -12.62
C SER A 25 -4.43 -5.62 -12.54
N SER A 26 -4.90 -4.69 -11.72
CA SER A 26 -4.23 -3.42 -11.43
C SER A 26 -4.94 -2.67 -10.29
N SER A 27 -5.15 -3.31 -9.14
CA SER A 27 -5.55 -2.55 -7.94
C SER A 27 -4.43 -1.56 -7.61
N SER A 28 -4.65 -0.27 -7.88
CA SER A 28 -3.68 0.79 -7.58
C SER A 28 -3.65 1.02 -6.07
N LEU A 29 -3.05 0.10 -5.31
CA LEU A 29 -2.95 0.21 -3.87
C LEU A 29 -2.00 1.35 -3.48
N ARG A 30 -2.33 2.07 -2.41
CA ARG A 30 -1.48 3.06 -1.78
C ARG A 30 -0.95 2.48 -0.48
N LEU A 31 0.34 2.66 -0.24
CA LEU A 31 0.97 2.24 1.01
C LEU A 31 1.06 3.44 1.96
N CYS A 32 0.50 3.31 3.16
CA CYS A 32 0.63 4.34 4.18
C CYS A 32 2.07 4.35 4.73
N ARG A 33 2.79 5.46 4.56
CA ARG A 33 4.20 5.58 5.02
C ARG A 33 4.42 5.54 6.54
N ILE A 34 3.35 5.47 7.34
CA ILE A 34 3.40 5.57 8.81
C ILE A 34 3.11 4.23 9.47
N CYS A 35 2.07 3.52 9.02
CA CYS A 35 1.74 2.16 9.51
C CYS A 35 2.17 1.04 8.56
N HIS A 36 2.61 1.37 7.35
CA HIS A 36 3.00 0.41 6.30
C HIS A 36 1.88 -0.55 5.88
N GLU A 37 0.63 -0.09 5.98
CA GLU A 37 -0.54 -0.83 5.49
C GLU A 37 -0.90 -0.38 4.08
N GLU A 38 -1.29 -1.34 3.25
CA GLU A 38 -1.77 -1.14 1.88
C GLU A 38 -3.28 -0.89 1.90
N GLU A 39 -3.73 0.12 1.17
CA GLU A 39 -5.15 0.48 1.07
C GLU A 39 -5.53 0.75 -0.38
N GLU A 40 -6.77 0.42 -0.75
CA GLU A 40 -7.28 0.72 -2.08
C GLU A 40 -7.29 2.22 -2.35
N GLN A 41 -6.97 2.63 -3.57
CA GLN A 41 -6.97 4.04 -3.94
C GLN A 41 -8.35 4.70 -3.78
N ASP A 42 -9.42 3.92 -3.81
CA ASP A 42 -10.80 4.35 -3.60
C ASP A 42 -11.13 4.64 -2.13
N THR A 43 -10.25 4.30 -1.18
CA THR A 43 -10.47 4.66 0.22
C THR A 43 -10.16 6.16 0.45
N THR A 44 -11.16 6.86 1.00
CA THR A 44 -11.16 8.31 1.28
C THR A 44 -10.22 8.70 2.45
N THR A 45 -9.59 7.73 3.08
CA THR A 45 -8.74 7.84 4.27
C THR A 45 -7.29 8.22 3.97
N MET A 46 -6.82 8.01 2.74
CA MET A 46 -5.44 8.30 2.30
C MET A 46 -5.29 9.72 1.76
N GLU A 47 -4.38 10.51 2.34
CA GLU A 47 -4.04 11.86 1.89
C GLU A 47 -2.54 12.03 1.62
N THR A 48 -2.20 13.13 0.93
CA THR A 48 -0.82 13.54 0.70
C THR A 48 -0.50 14.79 1.52
N PRO A 49 0.05 14.64 2.73
CA PRO A 49 0.27 15.78 3.62
C PRO A 49 1.45 16.65 3.18
N CYS A 50 2.24 16.24 2.19
CA CYS A 50 3.42 16.97 1.73
C CYS A 50 3.69 16.70 0.25
N ALA A 51 4.60 17.47 -0.34
CA ALA A 51 4.99 17.34 -1.76
C ALA A 51 5.91 16.14 -2.06
N CYS A 52 5.91 15.09 -1.24
CA CYS A 52 6.63 13.86 -1.58
C CYS A 52 6.01 13.22 -2.82
N SER A 53 6.81 12.44 -3.55
CA SER A 53 6.38 11.72 -4.76
C SER A 53 6.44 10.21 -4.53
N GLY A 54 5.79 9.43 -5.41
CA GLY A 54 5.75 7.97 -5.31
C GLY A 54 4.72 7.44 -4.30
N THR A 55 4.96 6.25 -3.76
CA THR A 55 4.11 5.59 -2.74
C THR A 55 4.27 6.22 -1.36
N LEU A 56 5.46 6.75 -1.05
CA LEU A 56 5.79 7.41 0.22
C LEU A 56 5.07 8.73 0.46
N LYS A 57 4.31 9.25 -0.51
CA LYS A 57 3.54 10.49 -0.34
C LYS A 57 2.21 10.26 0.37
N PHE A 58 1.71 9.03 0.37
CA PHE A 58 0.41 8.69 0.92
C PHE A 58 0.52 8.29 2.39
N ALA A 59 -0.46 8.75 3.17
CA ALA A 59 -0.61 8.37 4.57
C ALA A 59 -2.08 8.47 4.97
N HIS A 60 -2.52 7.60 5.88
CA HIS A 60 -3.85 7.72 6.46
C HIS A 60 -3.96 9.03 7.25
N ARG A 61 -5.11 9.71 7.12
CA ARG A 61 -5.46 10.92 7.86
C ARG A 61 -5.19 10.81 9.36
N GLY A 62 -5.65 9.70 9.98
CA GLY A 62 -5.42 9.41 11.40
C GLY A 62 -3.95 9.09 11.74
N CYS A 63 -3.20 8.48 10.81
CA CYS A 63 -1.77 8.27 11.00
C CYS A 63 -0.99 9.58 10.94
N VAL A 64 -1.35 10.50 10.03
CA VAL A 64 -0.68 11.80 9.92
C VAL A 64 -0.88 12.62 11.20
N GLN A 65 -2.09 12.63 11.75
CA GLN A 65 -2.38 13.31 13.01
C GLN A 65 -1.52 12.76 14.16
N ARG A 66 -1.55 11.44 14.40
CA ARG A 66 -0.72 10.79 15.45
C ARG A 66 0.78 11.03 15.26
N TRP A 67 1.24 11.03 14.01
CA TRP A 67 2.63 11.33 13.71
C TRP A 67 2.98 12.79 14.06
N CYS A 68 2.07 13.73 13.81
CA CYS A 68 2.25 15.14 14.15
C CYS A 68 2.26 15.34 15.67
N ASP A 69 1.37 14.67 16.39
CA ASP A 69 1.31 14.69 17.85
C ASP A 69 2.61 14.14 18.47
N ARG A 70 3.16 13.06 17.91
CA ARG A 70 4.41 12.44 18.40
C ARG A 70 5.65 13.26 18.05
N LYS A 71 5.74 13.82 16.82
CA LYS A 71 6.93 14.54 16.37
C LYS A 71 6.95 16.00 16.78
N GLY A 72 5.78 16.61 16.97
CA GLY A 72 5.63 18.04 17.28
C GLY A 72 6.10 18.97 16.15
N SER A 73 6.28 18.46 14.93
CA SER A 73 6.77 19.24 13.79
C SER A 73 5.88 19.05 12.57
N THR A 74 5.52 20.15 11.94
CA THR A 74 4.76 20.16 10.68
C THR A 74 5.66 19.98 9.46
N ILE A 75 6.98 19.83 9.63
CA ILE A 75 7.92 19.68 8.52
C ILE A 75 8.00 18.20 8.10
N CYS A 76 8.03 17.94 6.80
CA CYS A 76 8.35 16.61 6.26
C CYS A 76 9.85 16.36 6.34
N GLU A 77 10.29 15.21 6.88
CA GLU A 77 11.72 14.89 6.97
C GLU A 77 12.33 14.41 5.64
N ILE A 78 11.49 14.07 4.65
CA ILE A 78 11.92 13.59 3.34
C ILE A 78 12.09 14.77 2.38
N CYS A 79 11.05 15.61 2.27
CA CYS A 79 11.04 16.75 1.34
C CYS A 79 11.30 18.11 1.99
N LEU A 80 11.52 18.15 3.32
CA LEU A 80 11.82 19.36 4.11
C LEU A 80 10.80 20.50 3.95
N LYS A 81 9.59 20.20 3.50
CA LYS A 81 8.49 21.15 3.30
C LYS A 81 7.44 21.04 4.40
N VAL A 82 6.76 22.14 4.68
CA VAL A 82 5.61 22.18 5.60
C VAL A 82 4.50 21.28 5.08
N ARG A 83 3.88 20.53 5.99
CA ARG A 83 2.73 19.71 5.70
C ARG A 83 1.50 20.60 5.58
N THR A 84 0.82 20.53 4.45
CA THR A 84 -0.49 21.13 4.26
C THR A 84 -1.55 20.10 4.62
N LEU A 85 -1.80 19.94 5.92
CA LEU A 85 -3.00 19.26 6.42
C LEU A 85 -4.21 20.13 6.08
N LYS A 86 -5.21 19.55 5.41
CA LYS A 86 -6.43 20.26 4.99
C LYS A 86 -7.66 19.69 5.70
#